data_AF-A0A7J7QP24-F1
#
_entry.id   AF-A0A7J7QP24-F1
#
_cell.length_a   1.000
_cell.length_b   1.000
_cell.length_c   1.000
_cell.angle_alpha   90.00
_cell.angle_beta   90.00
_cell.angle_gamma   90.00
#
_symmetry.space_group_name_H-M   'P 1'
#
loop_
_entity.id
_entity.type
_entity.pdbx_description
1 polymer ?
#
loop_
_entity_poly.entity_id
_entity_poly.type
_entity_poly.pdbx_seq_one_letter_code
_entity_poly.pdbx_strand_id
1 'polypeptide(L)'
;MFYSLLDRDPVLDAIPLQLGPLIVARQLFALRSLLSACRIRNQVSVMKLLTYIVLVYAMTAACVHGAEEQQQQQCSMQSEAVFGPKVHFPDDGQYNDNVREVLLAMGFTSTENAADANLIWARWDLFEKNQGTERMRKAHEQLKRLSNHQLVNQARARPWLLTVKQELAKLSNSIRAIPRTFKMPEEYASWQGFVNAEEGSGMEWIQKSTAHRGVQIITDTAAPELQQLQGVLVQQLVRPRLIGGRAWDVGVYVAITQLEPLTAYVFAGSALLRFCSKPYQRDITQDTDRSTYVVTGLDDFTPGPEVDAMQPHYNDAYADTTMGSSMSLAH
;
A
#
# COMPACT_ATOMS: atom_id res chain seq x y z
N MET A 1 4.78 67.73 52.37
CA MET A 1 5.11 67.25 53.73
C MET A 1 5.17 65.73 53.64
N PHE A 2 6.25 65.03 53.92
CA PHE A 2 7.61 65.37 54.36
C PHE A 2 8.33 64.01 54.54
N TYR A 3 9.65 64.00 54.34
CA TYR A 3 10.64 62.95 54.73
C TYR A 3 10.48 61.54 54.10
N SER A 4 11.56 60.79 53.78
CA SER A 4 12.93 60.79 54.31
C SER A 4 13.94 60.25 53.27
N LEU A 5 15.20 60.75 53.20
CA LEU A 5 16.45 60.05 53.63
C LEU A 5 16.54 58.56 53.16
N LEU A 6 17.56 58.02 52.50
CA LEU A 6 18.98 58.39 52.26
C LEU A 6 19.60 57.48 51.17
N ASP A 7 20.46 58.05 50.31
CA ASP A 7 21.79 57.61 49.79
C ASP A 7 22.04 56.14 49.35
N ARG A 8 22.81 55.79 48.29
CA ARG A 8 23.53 56.51 47.20
C ARG A 8 23.96 55.49 46.10
N ASP A 9 24.22 56.03 44.92
CA ASP A 9 24.39 55.41 43.58
C ASP A 9 25.37 54.24 43.37
N PRO A 10 25.07 53.34 42.40
CA PRO A 10 26.07 52.55 41.68
C PRO A 10 26.11 52.97 40.20
N VAL A 11 27.02 53.91 39.90
CA VAL A 11 27.59 54.11 38.57
C VAL A 11 29.10 53.91 38.71
N LEU A 12 29.64 53.07 37.83
CA LEU A 12 31.06 52.79 37.54
C LEU A 12 31.61 51.45 38.09
N ASP A 13 32.18 50.72 37.13
CA ASP A 13 33.14 49.62 37.27
C ASP A 13 32.61 48.23 37.64
N ALA A 14 32.22 47.45 36.62
CA ALA A 14 32.90 46.19 36.26
C ALA A 14 32.03 45.27 35.38
N ILE A 15 32.21 45.32 34.05
CA ILE A 15 31.99 44.17 33.15
C ILE A 15 33.10 44.18 32.08
N PRO A 16 33.84 43.07 31.86
CA PRO A 16 34.89 43.00 30.87
C PRO A 16 34.29 42.87 29.45
N LEU A 17 34.58 43.84 28.58
CA LEU A 17 34.29 43.76 27.15
C LEU A 17 35.36 42.89 26.47
N GLN A 18 34.99 41.70 26.00
CA GLN A 18 35.67 41.02 24.90
C GLN A 18 34.78 41.05 23.66
N LEU A 19 34.89 42.12 22.88
CA LEU A 19 34.40 42.19 21.51
C LEU A 19 35.63 42.29 20.59
N GLY A 20 35.78 41.31 19.71
CA GLY A 20 36.96 41.13 18.87
C GLY A 20 37.20 42.28 17.86
N PRO A 21 38.47 42.59 17.53
CA PRO A 21 38.85 43.82 16.82
C PRO A 21 38.56 43.84 15.30
N LEU A 22 37.93 42.82 14.70
CA LEU A 22 37.85 42.72 13.23
C LEU A 22 36.58 43.33 12.57
N ILE A 23 35.47 43.48 13.28
CA ILE A 23 34.21 43.97 12.67
C ILE A 23 34.13 45.50 12.69
N VAL A 24 34.66 46.14 13.73
CA VAL A 24 34.69 47.61 13.87
C VAL A 24 35.64 48.27 12.85
N ALA A 25 36.73 47.59 12.48
CA ALA A 25 37.73 48.11 11.55
C ALA A 25 37.24 48.19 10.08
N ARG A 26 36.35 47.28 9.63
CA ARG A 26 35.84 47.26 8.26
C ARG A 26 34.73 48.30 8.01
N GLN A 27 33.92 48.62 9.02
CA GLN A 27 32.85 49.64 8.86
C GLN A 27 33.36 51.08 8.99
N LEU A 28 34.42 51.33 9.75
CA LEU A 28 35.07 52.65 9.84
C LEU A 28 35.81 53.05 8.55
N PHE A 29 36.27 52.07 7.74
CA PHE A 29 36.97 52.34 6.48
C PHE A 29 36.01 52.79 5.36
N ALA A 30 34.79 52.24 5.31
CA ALA A 30 33.76 52.64 4.34
C ALA A 30 33.22 54.07 4.61
N LEU A 31 33.16 54.48 5.88
CA LEU A 31 32.70 55.83 6.26
C LEU A 31 33.72 56.94 5.92
N ARG A 32 35.03 56.65 5.98
CA ARG A 32 36.09 57.61 5.62
C ARG A 32 36.07 57.96 4.12
N SER A 33 35.71 57.00 3.26
CA SER A 33 35.64 57.20 1.81
C SER A 33 34.41 58.00 1.36
N LEU A 34 33.32 57.99 2.14
CA LEU A 34 32.12 58.78 1.86
C LEU A 34 32.23 60.25 2.32
N LEU A 35 33.04 60.52 3.35
CA LEU A 35 33.23 61.88 3.88
C LEU A 35 34.26 62.71 3.10
N SER A 36 35.10 62.09 2.26
CA SER A 36 36.05 62.82 1.40
C SER A 36 35.42 63.42 0.13
N ALA A 37 34.19 63.02 -0.22
CA ALA A 37 33.52 63.43 -1.47
C ALA A 37 32.51 64.58 -1.30
N CYS A 38 32.25 65.08 -0.08
CA CYS A 38 31.22 66.08 0.18
C CYS A 38 31.77 67.27 1.00
N ARG A 39 31.99 68.43 0.36
CA ARG A 39 32.30 69.69 1.06
C ARG A 39 31.05 70.21 1.78
N ILE A 40 30.73 69.61 2.93
CA ILE A 40 29.64 70.06 3.80
C ILE A 40 30.23 70.90 4.93
N ARG A 41 29.75 72.14 5.02
CA ARG A 41 30.33 73.23 5.84
C ARG A 41 30.04 73.12 7.35
N ASN A 42 29.43 72.01 7.81
CA ASN A 42 29.03 71.84 9.22
C ASN A 42 29.25 70.40 9.71
N GLN A 43 30.50 70.10 10.06
CA GLN A 43 31.00 68.75 10.37
C GLN A 43 30.36 68.11 11.64
N VAL A 44 29.92 68.93 12.60
CA VAL A 44 29.43 68.44 13.90
C VAL A 44 28.01 67.83 13.81
N SER A 45 27.10 68.41 13.01
CA SER A 45 25.74 67.87 12.85
C SER A 45 25.70 66.61 11.99
N VAL A 46 26.57 66.51 10.99
CA VAL A 46 26.65 65.32 10.12
C VAL A 46 27.18 64.11 10.90
N MET A 47 28.18 64.32 11.78
CA MET A 47 28.64 63.26 12.67
C MET A 47 27.54 62.78 13.62
N LYS A 48 26.78 63.69 14.26
CA LYS A 48 25.68 63.30 15.15
C LYS A 48 24.58 62.51 14.43
N LEU A 49 24.24 62.89 13.20
CA LEU A 49 23.27 62.17 12.37
C LEU A 49 23.78 60.78 11.98
N LEU A 50 25.05 60.66 11.59
CA LEU A 50 25.68 59.37 11.29
C LEU A 50 25.77 58.46 12.52
N THR A 51 26.12 58.99 13.69
CA THR A 51 26.14 58.22 14.94
C THR A 51 24.74 57.74 15.31
N TYR A 52 23.72 58.58 15.12
CA TYR A 52 22.33 58.19 15.35
C TYR A 52 21.86 57.11 14.37
N ILE A 53 22.17 57.24 13.08
CA ILE A 53 21.85 56.22 12.07
C ILE A 53 22.54 54.90 12.39
N VAL A 54 23.81 54.91 12.78
CA VAL A 54 24.55 53.69 13.17
C VAL A 54 23.97 53.06 14.44
N LEU A 55 23.58 53.87 15.43
CA LEU A 55 22.91 53.38 16.65
C LEU A 55 21.54 52.77 16.35
N VAL A 56 20.73 53.40 15.51
CA VAL A 56 19.43 52.86 15.08
C VAL A 56 19.64 51.57 14.29
N TYR A 57 20.61 51.52 13.38
CA TYR A 57 20.90 50.33 12.57
C TYR A 57 21.42 49.17 13.43
N ALA A 58 22.28 49.46 14.42
CA ALA A 58 22.78 48.46 15.37
C ALA A 58 21.65 47.93 16.28
N MET A 59 20.74 48.80 16.74
CA MET A 59 19.57 48.41 17.52
C MET A 59 18.60 47.56 16.70
N THR A 60 18.37 47.89 15.42
CA THR A 60 17.53 47.07 14.53
C THR A 60 18.19 45.73 14.18
N ALA A 61 19.51 45.69 13.98
CA ALA A 61 20.23 44.44 13.71
C ALA A 61 20.25 43.53 14.94
N ALA A 62 20.39 44.10 16.15
CA ALA A 62 20.27 43.35 17.41
C ALA A 62 18.83 42.83 17.64
N CYS A 63 17.80 43.59 17.23
CA CYS A 63 16.41 43.13 17.27
C CYS A 63 16.12 42.00 16.27
N VAL A 64 16.75 42.03 15.09
CA VAL A 64 16.56 40.99 14.05
C VAL A 64 17.30 39.70 14.42
N HIS A 65 18.53 39.77 14.93
CA HIS A 65 19.24 38.56 15.38
C HIS A 65 18.66 37.95 16.66
N GLY A 66 18.15 38.76 17.59
CA GLY A 66 17.44 38.24 18.77
C GLY A 66 16.11 37.53 18.42
N ALA A 67 15.45 37.94 17.33
CA ALA A 67 14.24 37.29 16.83
C ALA A 67 14.53 36.02 16.01
N GLU A 68 15.61 35.99 15.22
CA GLU A 68 16.01 34.82 14.44
C GLU A 68 16.51 33.66 15.32
N GLU A 69 17.30 33.93 16.37
CA GLU A 69 17.79 32.88 17.28
C GLU A 69 16.67 32.27 18.12
N GLN A 70 15.71 33.06 18.60
CA GLN A 70 14.57 32.54 19.36
C GLN A 70 13.59 31.74 18.48
N GLN A 71 13.46 32.10 17.19
CA GLN A 71 12.59 31.39 16.26
C GLN A 71 13.26 30.13 15.67
N GLN A 72 14.59 30.10 15.52
CA GLN A 72 15.32 28.90 15.11
C GLN A 72 15.51 27.88 16.25
N GLN A 73 15.71 28.33 17.50
CA GLN A 73 15.96 27.42 18.62
C GLN A 73 14.67 26.80 19.20
N GLN A 74 13.51 27.44 19.00
CA GLN A 74 12.21 26.85 19.30
C GLN A 74 11.67 25.95 18.17
N CYS A 75 12.24 26.06 16.96
CA CYS A 75 11.92 25.20 15.82
C CYS A 75 12.83 23.96 15.71
N SER A 76 13.90 23.85 16.51
CA SER A 76 14.87 22.74 16.47
C SER A 76 14.63 21.62 17.50
N MET A 77 13.54 21.69 18.29
CA MET A 77 13.19 20.72 19.35
C MET A 77 11.73 20.27 19.30
N GLN A 78 11.04 20.49 18.17
CA GLN A 78 9.98 19.59 17.74
C GLN A 78 10.66 18.61 16.79
N SER A 79 10.43 17.31 16.97
CA SER A 79 10.87 16.30 16.00
C SER A 79 10.57 16.86 14.61
N GLU A 80 11.47 16.70 13.64
CA GLU A 80 11.09 16.88 12.24
C GLU A 80 9.79 16.09 12.06
N ALA A 81 8.67 16.81 12.01
CA ALA A 81 7.40 16.20 11.77
C ALA A 81 7.54 15.76 10.33
N VAL A 82 7.81 14.47 10.13
CA VAL A 82 7.94 13.91 8.80
C VAL A 82 6.61 14.19 8.11
N PHE A 83 6.58 15.26 7.31
CA PHE A 83 5.44 15.68 6.53
C PHE A 83 5.39 14.74 5.33
N GLY A 84 4.86 13.54 5.59
CA GLY A 84 4.66 12.49 4.61
C GLY A 84 3.35 11.78 4.92
N PRO A 85 2.72 11.16 3.91
CA PRO A 85 1.49 10.41 4.13
C PRO A 85 1.73 9.28 5.14
N LYS A 86 0.80 9.06 6.05
CA LYS A 86 0.90 8.02 7.08
C LYS A 86 0.15 6.77 6.66
N VAL A 87 0.72 5.60 6.91
CA VAL A 87 0.08 4.31 6.70
C VAL A 87 -0.07 3.55 8.03
N HIS A 88 -1.25 2.97 8.26
CA HIS A 88 -1.49 2.06 9.37
C HIS A 88 -1.66 0.63 8.86
N PHE A 89 -0.95 -0.31 9.49
CA PHE A 89 -1.06 -1.74 9.22
C PHE A 89 -1.63 -2.44 10.47
N PRO A 90 -2.91 -2.86 10.43
CA PRO A 90 -3.53 -3.55 11.56
C PRO A 90 -3.12 -5.03 11.66
N ASP A 91 -2.15 -5.49 10.88
CA ASP A 91 -1.57 -6.85 10.91
C ASP A 91 -0.27 -6.91 11.75
N ASP A 92 0.01 -8.00 12.46
CA ASP A 92 1.23 -8.24 13.30
C ASP A 92 2.32 -9.02 12.57
N GLY A 93 2.08 -9.43 11.33
CA GLY A 93 2.95 -10.35 10.61
C GLY A 93 3.78 -9.71 9.49
N GLN A 94 4.74 -10.50 9.04
CA GLN A 94 5.59 -10.28 7.85
C GLN A 94 4.83 -10.34 6.51
N TYR A 95 3.53 -10.71 6.54
CA TYR A 95 2.73 -10.93 5.34
C TYR A 95 2.56 -9.70 4.43
N ASN A 96 2.82 -8.50 4.94
CA ASN A 96 2.76 -7.26 4.18
C ASN A 96 4.15 -6.63 3.96
N ASP A 97 5.25 -7.36 4.14
CA ASP A 97 6.59 -6.78 4.08
C ASP A 97 6.89 -6.13 2.72
N ASN A 98 6.56 -6.81 1.62
CA ASN A 98 6.68 -6.23 0.27
C ASN A 98 5.87 -4.93 0.13
N VAL A 99 4.66 -4.88 0.71
CA VAL A 99 3.81 -3.68 0.66
C VAL A 99 4.39 -2.57 1.53
N ARG A 100 4.89 -2.92 2.72
CA ARG A 100 5.56 -1.99 3.65
C ARG A 100 6.76 -1.36 2.96
N GLU A 101 7.63 -2.17 2.35
CA GLU A 101 8.81 -1.70 1.62
C GLU A 101 8.43 -0.74 0.49
N VAL A 102 7.44 -1.09 -0.33
CA VAL A 102 6.98 -0.21 -1.42
C VAL A 102 6.41 1.10 -0.88
N LEU A 103 5.55 1.06 0.14
CA LEU A 103 4.96 2.28 0.69
C LEU A 103 5.99 3.17 1.39
N LEU A 104 6.94 2.58 2.11
CA LEU A 104 8.05 3.32 2.73
C LEU A 104 8.95 3.95 1.66
N ALA A 105 9.26 3.23 0.58
CA ALA A 105 9.99 3.78 -0.56
C ALA A 105 9.25 4.91 -1.29
N MET A 106 7.90 4.90 -1.25
CA MET A 106 7.05 5.99 -1.74
C MET A 106 6.97 7.18 -0.77
N GLY A 107 7.66 7.14 0.38
CA GLY A 107 7.68 8.21 1.38
C GLY A 107 6.57 8.15 2.42
N PHE A 108 5.84 7.02 2.54
CA PHE A 108 4.91 6.84 3.65
C PHE A 108 5.66 6.61 4.97
N THR A 109 5.06 7.05 6.07
CA THR A 109 5.51 6.72 7.43
C THR A 109 4.52 5.81 8.13
N SER A 110 5.01 4.81 8.87
CA SER A 110 4.13 3.91 9.62
C SER A 110 3.57 4.60 10.86
N THR A 111 2.28 4.41 11.16
CA THR A 111 1.63 4.85 12.39
C THR A 111 0.89 3.71 13.06
N GLU A 112 0.96 3.63 14.39
CA GLU A 112 0.16 2.70 15.20
C GLU A 112 -1.28 3.20 15.39
N ASN A 113 -1.51 4.50 15.20
CA ASN A 113 -2.82 5.10 15.33
C ASN A 113 -3.50 5.20 13.96
N ALA A 114 -4.55 4.38 13.75
CA ALA A 114 -5.36 4.41 12.54
C ALA A 114 -6.04 5.77 12.30
N ALA A 115 -6.33 6.56 13.34
CA ALA A 115 -6.95 7.88 13.17
C ALA A 115 -6.03 8.91 12.51
N ASP A 116 -4.71 8.71 12.64
CA ASP A 116 -3.70 9.61 12.08
C ASP A 116 -3.25 9.17 10.67
N ALA A 117 -3.76 8.03 10.18
CA ALA A 117 -3.33 7.42 8.94
C ALA A 117 -4.07 8.00 7.73
N ASN A 118 -3.35 8.29 6.66
CA ASN A 118 -3.93 8.58 5.34
C ASN A 118 -4.32 7.30 4.60
N LEU A 119 -3.61 6.20 4.84
CA LEU A 119 -3.85 4.89 4.25
C LEU A 119 -3.93 3.82 5.34
N ILE A 120 -4.94 2.96 5.28
CA ILE A 120 -5.02 1.75 6.10
C ILE A 120 -4.88 0.56 5.16
N TRP A 121 -3.88 -0.27 5.40
CA TRP A 121 -3.59 -1.44 4.57
C TRP A 121 -3.69 -2.72 5.39
N ALA A 122 -4.72 -3.51 5.13
CA ALA A 122 -4.95 -4.78 5.81
C ALA A 122 -5.05 -5.95 4.83
N ARG A 123 -4.59 -7.11 5.27
CA ARG A 123 -4.68 -8.37 4.52
C ARG A 123 -6.05 -9.04 4.66
N TRP A 124 -6.61 -9.05 5.86
CA TRP A 124 -7.90 -9.67 6.16
C TRP A 124 -9.07 -8.73 5.91
N ASP A 125 -10.28 -9.28 5.73
CA ASP A 125 -11.48 -8.48 5.43
C ASP A 125 -11.83 -7.56 6.60
N LEU A 126 -11.55 -6.28 6.40
CA LEU A 126 -11.76 -5.21 7.36
C LEU A 126 -13.25 -5.02 7.72
N PHE A 127 -14.15 -5.46 6.86
CA PHE A 127 -15.60 -5.31 7.00
C PHE A 127 -16.31 -6.57 7.51
N GLU A 128 -15.59 -7.67 7.73
CA GLU A 128 -16.17 -8.91 8.25
C GLU A 128 -16.58 -8.75 9.72
N LYS A 129 -17.88 -8.93 10.01
CA LYS A 129 -18.46 -8.55 11.30
C LYS A 129 -18.25 -9.57 12.43
N ASN A 130 -17.95 -10.84 12.12
CA ASN A 130 -18.34 -11.92 13.03
C ASN A 130 -17.26 -12.88 13.53
N GLN A 131 -16.01 -12.92 13.07
CA GLN A 131 -15.04 -13.89 13.59
C GLN A 131 -13.58 -13.39 13.55
N GLY A 132 -13.31 -12.30 14.26
CA GLY A 132 -11.97 -11.73 14.35
C GLY A 132 -11.37 -11.77 15.76
N THR A 133 -10.04 -11.70 15.84
CA THR A 133 -9.33 -11.41 17.09
C THR A 133 -9.78 -10.05 17.64
N GLU A 134 -9.53 -9.77 18.93
CA GLU A 134 -9.85 -8.47 19.54
C GLU A 134 -9.26 -7.29 18.74
N ARG A 135 -8.12 -7.50 18.08
CA ARG A 135 -7.49 -6.53 17.18
C ARG A 135 -8.33 -6.26 15.93
N MET A 136 -8.84 -7.31 15.29
CA MET A 136 -9.73 -7.17 14.13
C MET A 136 -11.02 -6.43 14.49
N ARG A 137 -11.57 -6.71 15.68
CA ARG A 137 -12.74 -6.00 16.21
C ARG A 137 -12.44 -4.51 16.42
N LYS A 138 -11.29 -4.16 16.99
CA LYS A 138 -10.86 -2.76 17.17
C LYS A 138 -10.69 -2.04 15.84
N ALA A 139 -10.03 -2.67 14.87
CA ALA A 139 -9.89 -2.11 13.54
C ALA A 139 -11.25 -1.95 12.83
N HIS A 140 -12.18 -2.90 12.97
CA HIS A 140 -13.54 -2.77 12.44
C HIS A 140 -14.30 -1.56 13.04
N GLU A 141 -14.21 -1.34 14.35
CA GLU A 141 -14.81 -0.16 14.98
C GLU A 141 -14.15 1.15 14.50
N GLN A 142 -12.85 1.14 14.22
CA GLN A 142 -12.15 2.30 13.64
C GLN A 142 -12.66 2.64 12.23
N LEU A 143 -12.97 1.63 11.40
CA LEU A 143 -13.49 1.85 10.04
C LEU A 143 -14.84 2.58 10.01
N LYS A 144 -15.64 2.47 11.07
CA LYS A 144 -16.92 3.20 11.19
C LYS A 144 -16.71 4.70 11.37
N ARG A 145 -15.49 5.12 11.75
CA ARG A 145 -15.12 6.50 12.06
C ARG A 145 -14.13 7.08 11.05
N LEU A 146 -13.95 6.43 9.89
CA LEU A 146 -13.07 6.96 8.85
C LEU A 146 -13.54 8.35 8.41
N SER A 147 -12.57 9.24 8.31
CA SER A 147 -12.78 10.57 7.75
C SER A 147 -12.48 10.57 6.25
N ASN A 148 -13.01 11.56 5.53
CA ASN A 148 -13.01 11.59 4.06
C ASN A 148 -11.61 11.56 3.41
N HIS A 149 -10.55 11.86 4.16
CA HIS A 149 -9.18 11.84 3.65
C HIS A 149 -8.49 10.48 3.79
N GLN A 150 -9.10 9.53 4.50
CA GLN A 150 -8.53 8.22 4.78
C GLN A 150 -8.93 7.22 3.70
N LEU A 151 -7.94 6.48 3.21
CA LEU A 151 -8.11 5.43 2.22
C LEU A 151 -7.91 4.06 2.85
N VAL A 152 -8.60 3.06 2.32
CA VAL A 152 -8.48 1.65 2.71
C VAL A 152 -8.26 0.84 1.45
N ASN A 153 -7.39 -0.16 1.50
CA ASN A 153 -7.07 -1.04 0.37
C ASN A 153 -8.19 -2.05 -0.01
N GLN A 154 -9.37 -1.91 0.57
CA GLN A 154 -10.51 -2.81 0.37
C GLN A 154 -11.79 -2.03 0.14
N ALA A 155 -12.58 -2.47 -0.83
CA ALA A 155 -13.88 -1.90 -1.09
C ALA A 155 -14.88 -2.27 0.01
N ARG A 156 -15.62 -1.28 0.52
CA ARG A 156 -16.74 -1.51 1.46
C ARG A 156 -17.91 -2.25 0.80
N ALA A 157 -18.00 -2.20 -0.53
CA ALA A 157 -19.07 -2.81 -1.31
C ALA A 157 -18.84 -4.33 -1.43
N ARG A 158 -19.45 -5.09 -0.51
CA ARG A 158 -19.55 -6.58 -0.50
C ARG A 158 -18.48 -7.29 -1.35
N PRO A 159 -17.18 -7.12 -1.06
CA PRO A 159 -16.10 -7.65 -1.89
C PRO A 159 -16.18 -9.18 -1.98
N TRP A 160 -16.75 -9.81 -0.95
CA TRP A 160 -17.08 -11.23 -0.92
C TRP A 160 -17.94 -11.71 -2.11
N LEU A 161 -18.73 -10.86 -2.78
CA LEU A 161 -19.50 -11.27 -3.95
C LEU A 161 -18.62 -11.76 -5.10
N LEU A 162 -17.41 -11.21 -5.23
CA LEU A 162 -16.45 -11.58 -6.26
C LEU A 162 -15.32 -12.46 -5.71
N THR A 163 -15.02 -12.39 -4.41
CA THR A 163 -13.89 -13.11 -3.80
C THR A 163 -14.28 -14.44 -3.14
N VAL A 164 -15.57 -14.69 -2.87
CA VAL A 164 -16.05 -15.96 -2.30
C VAL A 164 -16.57 -16.88 -3.40
N LYS A 165 -16.02 -18.10 -3.48
CA LYS A 165 -16.38 -19.10 -4.52
C LYS A 165 -17.87 -19.39 -4.59
N GLN A 166 -18.53 -19.51 -3.45
CA GLN A 166 -19.96 -19.82 -3.38
C GLN A 166 -20.81 -18.68 -3.95
N GLU A 167 -20.35 -17.44 -3.83
CA GLU A 167 -21.09 -16.27 -4.27
C GLU A 167 -20.85 -16.04 -5.77
N LEU A 168 -19.62 -16.24 -6.23
CA LEU A 168 -19.30 -16.25 -7.65
C LEU A 168 -20.02 -17.37 -8.40
N ALA A 169 -20.19 -18.55 -7.79
CA ALA A 169 -20.90 -19.69 -8.37
C ALA A 169 -22.36 -19.36 -8.76
N LYS A 170 -23.03 -18.49 -7.99
CA LYS A 170 -24.41 -18.04 -8.27
C LYS A 170 -24.52 -17.28 -9.59
N LEU A 171 -23.42 -16.69 -10.05
CA LEU A 171 -23.35 -15.95 -11.32
C LEU A 171 -23.08 -16.86 -12.52
N SER A 172 -22.80 -18.15 -12.32
CA SER A 172 -22.49 -19.10 -13.41
C SER A 172 -23.61 -19.27 -14.44
N ASN A 173 -24.84 -18.92 -14.06
CA ASN A 173 -25.98 -18.94 -14.98
C ASN A 173 -26.08 -17.71 -15.89
N SER A 174 -25.49 -16.59 -15.48
CA SER A 174 -25.61 -15.30 -16.16
C SER A 174 -24.33 -14.89 -16.88
N ILE A 175 -23.17 -15.40 -16.44
CA ILE A 175 -21.86 -15.03 -16.95
C ILE A 175 -21.20 -16.26 -17.59
N ARG A 176 -21.12 -16.28 -18.93
CA ARG A 176 -20.54 -17.38 -19.71
C ARG A 176 -19.10 -17.73 -19.32
N ALA A 177 -18.32 -16.74 -18.88
CA ALA A 177 -16.92 -16.94 -18.48
C ALA A 177 -16.77 -17.73 -17.16
N ILE A 178 -17.86 -17.88 -16.39
CA ILE A 178 -17.88 -18.66 -15.16
C ILE A 178 -18.45 -20.06 -15.50
N PRO A 179 -17.70 -21.15 -15.29
CA PRO A 179 -18.21 -22.50 -15.56
C PRO A 179 -19.46 -22.80 -14.73
N ARG A 180 -20.40 -23.57 -15.30
CA ARG A 180 -21.63 -23.96 -14.59
C ARG A 180 -21.28 -24.60 -13.25
N THR A 181 -21.86 -24.09 -12.17
CA THR A 181 -21.52 -24.48 -10.81
C THR A 181 -22.78 -24.62 -9.97
N PHE A 182 -22.84 -25.68 -9.16
CA PHE A 182 -23.95 -26.02 -8.27
C PHE A 182 -23.40 -26.29 -6.87
N LYS A 183 -24.07 -25.78 -5.85
CA LYS A 183 -23.73 -25.96 -4.45
C LYS A 183 -24.41 -27.21 -3.88
N MET A 184 -23.63 -28.10 -3.30
CA MET A 184 -24.14 -29.31 -2.65
C MET A 184 -24.32 -29.09 -1.14
N PRO A 185 -25.39 -29.64 -0.55
CA PRO A 185 -26.43 -30.47 -1.18
C PRO A 185 -27.59 -29.67 -1.80
N GLU A 186 -27.62 -28.35 -1.62
CA GLU A 186 -28.82 -27.53 -1.82
C GLU A 186 -29.32 -27.51 -3.28
N GLU A 187 -28.40 -27.61 -4.24
CA GLU A 187 -28.68 -27.54 -5.68
C GLU A 187 -28.52 -28.90 -6.38
N TYR A 188 -28.46 -30.01 -5.62
CA TYR A 188 -28.32 -31.35 -6.19
C TYR A 188 -29.42 -31.69 -7.21
N ALA A 189 -30.68 -31.41 -6.88
CA ALA A 189 -31.80 -31.70 -7.77
C ALA A 189 -31.72 -30.90 -9.08
N SER A 190 -31.34 -29.61 -8.99
CA SER A 190 -31.12 -28.75 -10.16
C SER A 190 -29.96 -29.25 -11.02
N TRP A 191 -28.87 -29.67 -10.38
CA TRP A 191 -27.71 -30.23 -11.07
C TRP A 191 -28.06 -31.54 -11.79
N GLN A 192 -28.78 -32.46 -11.13
CA GLN A 192 -29.27 -33.69 -11.76
C GLN A 192 -30.19 -33.41 -12.95
N GLY A 193 -31.11 -32.45 -12.81
CA GLY A 193 -31.95 -32.01 -13.93
C GLY A 193 -31.13 -31.48 -15.10
N PHE A 194 -30.06 -30.73 -14.82
CA PHE A 194 -29.17 -30.19 -15.84
C PHE A 194 -28.37 -31.29 -16.55
N VAL A 195 -27.76 -32.22 -15.80
CA VAL A 195 -26.99 -33.35 -16.35
C VAL A 195 -27.84 -34.23 -17.26
N ASN A 196 -29.10 -34.45 -16.90
CA ASN A 196 -30.04 -35.27 -17.68
C ASN A 196 -30.66 -34.53 -18.88
N ALA A 197 -30.48 -33.20 -18.97
CA ALA A 197 -30.92 -32.42 -20.12
C ALA A 197 -29.89 -32.47 -21.26
N GLU A 198 -30.32 -32.19 -22.50
CA GLU A 198 -29.41 -32.12 -23.65
C GLU A 198 -28.26 -31.11 -23.43
N GLU A 199 -28.52 -30.01 -22.72
CA GLU A 199 -27.50 -28.98 -22.43
C GLU A 199 -26.36 -29.53 -21.56
N GLY A 200 -26.64 -30.43 -20.61
CA GLY A 200 -25.64 -31.01 -19.71
C GLY A 200 -25.10 -32.37 -20.16
N SER A 201 -25.73 -32.99 -21.17
CA SER A 201 -25.34 -34.32 -21.64
C SER A 201 -23.91 -34.32 -22.20
N GLY A 202 -23.07 -35.23 -21.70
CA GLY A 202 -21.66 -35.34 -22.09
C GLY A 202 -20.72 -34.32 -21.46
N MET A 203 -21.20 -33.46 -20.55
CA MET A 203 -20.33 -32.60 -19.75
C MET A 203 -19.64 -33.40 -18.64
N GLU A 204 -18.38 -33.06 -18.41
CA GLU A 204 -17.57 -33.61 -17.33
C GLU A 204 -17.65 -32.69 -16.10
N TRP A 205 -17.57 -33.27 -14.90
CA TRP A 205 -17.78 -32.54 -13.66
C TRP A 205 -16.65 -32.78 -12.66
N ILE A 206 -16.38 -31.74 -11.87
CA ILE A 206 -15.45 -31.79 -10.75
C ILE A 206 -16.14 -31.30 -9.48
N GLN A 207 -15.78 -31.88 -8.35
CA GLN A 207 -16.10 -31.36 -7.04
C GLN A 207 -14.95 -30.54 -6.48
N LYS A 208 -15.27 -29.47 -5.76
CA LYS A 208 -14.31 -28.59 -5.09
C LYS A 208 -14.78 -28.29 -3.68
N SER A 209 -13.89 -28.39 -2.70
CA SER A 209 -14.17 -27.87 -1.37
C SER A 209 -14.30 -26.35 -1.38
N THR A 210 -15.23 -25.83 -0.58
CA THR A 210 -15.39 -24.38 -0.38
C THR A 210 -14.20 -23.76 0.35
N ALA A 211 -13.42 -24.53 1.12
CA ALA A 211 -12.33 -24.06 1.97
C ALA A 211 -10.93 -24.06 1.31
N HIS A 212 -10.86 -24.11 -0.04
CA HIS A 212 -9.65 -24.34 -0.84
C HIS A 212 -9.08 -25.77 -0.72
N ARG A 213 -8.50 -26.27 -1.81
CA ARG A 213 -8.03 -27.65 -2.01
C ARG A 213 -9.19 -28.66 -2.22
N GLY A 214 -8.84 -29.93 -2.46
CA GLY A 214 -9.82 -31.01 -2.66
C GLY A 214 -10.57 -31.00 -4.00
N VAL A 215 -9.90 -30.68 -5.11
CA VAL A 215 -10.51 -30.84 -6.45
C VAL A 215 -10.49 -32.32 -6.84
N GLN A 216 -11.63 -32.91 -7.14
CA GLN A 216 -11.74 -34.31 -7.59
C GLN A 216 -12.71 -34.38 -8.77
N ILE A 217 -12.47 -35.32 -9.69
CA ILE A 217 -13.40 -35.58 -10.79
C ILE A 217 -14.56 -36.41 -10.30
N ILE A 218 -15.73 -36.13 -10.86
CA ILE A 218 -16.94 -36.92 -10.70
C ILE A 218 -17.05 -37.80 -11.93
N THR A 219 -16.79 -39.10 -11.75
CA THR A 219 -16.87 -40.11 -12.80
C THR A 219 -18.28 -40.66 -12.95
N ASP A 220 -19.00 -40.84 -11.85
CA ASP A 220 -20.39 -41.25 -11.81
C ASP A 220 -21.26 -40.09 -11.32
N THR A 221 -21.99 -39.47 -12.25
CA THR A 221 -22.89 -38.36 -11.94
C THR A 221 -24.18 -38.82 -11.25
N ALA A 222 -24.50 -40.11 -11.25
CA ALA A 222 -25.67 -40.68 -10.58
C ALA A 222 -25.34 -41.22 -9.17
N ALA A 223 -24.09 -41.08 -8.73
CA ALA A 223 -23.61 -41.61 -7.47
C ALA A 223 -24.36 -40.99 -6.27
N PRO A 224 -25.00 -41.79 -5.41
CA PRO A 224 -25.86 -41.29 -4.33
C PRO A 224 -25.11 -40.51 -3.25
N GLU A 225 -23.79 -40.75 -3.09
CA GLU A 225 -22.94 -39.99 -2.17
C GLU A 225 -22.88 -38.49 -2.48
N LEU A 226 -23.08 -38.09 -3.75
CA LEU A 226 -23.02 -36.69 -4.17
C LEU A 226 -24.12 -35.85 -3.51
N GLN A 227 -25.27 -36.45 -3.23
CA GLN A 227 -26.38 -35.80 -2.52
C GLN A 227 -26.04 -35.49 -1.05
N GLN A 228 -25.09 -36.23 -0.47
CA GLN A 228 -24.72 -36.10 0.94
C GLN A 228 -23.54 -35.15 1.17
N LEU A 229 -22.89 -34.69 0.10
CA LEU A 229 -21.74 -33.79 0.18
C LEU A 229 -22.14 -32.43 0.76
N GLN A 230 -21.50 -32.07 1.87
CA GLN A 230 -21.68 -30.79 2.55
C GLN A 230 -20.51 -29.87 2.24
N GLY A 231 -20.79 -28.60 1.93
CA GLY A 231 -19.74 -27.60 1.71
C GLY A 231 -18.89 -27.88 0.46
N VAL A 232 -19.52 -28.45 -0.58
CA VAL A 232 -18.88 -28.78 -1.85
C VAL A 232 -19.56 -28.01 -2.98
N LEU A 233 -18.75 -27.57 -3.94
CA LEU A 233 -19.22 -27.04 -5.22
C LEU A 233 -18.97 -28.09 -6.30
N VAL A 234 -20.02 -28.50 -7.01
CA VAL A 234 -19.92 -29.28 -8.24
C VAL A 234 -19.85 -28.30 -9.40
N GLN A 235 -18.79 -28.38 -10.19
CA GLN A 235 -18.51 -27.44 -11.27
C GLN A 235 -18.18 -28.19 -12.56
N GLN A 236 -18.61 -27.65 -13.69
CA GLN A 236 -18.23 -28.13 -15.01
C GLN A 236 -16.69 -28.14 -15.14
N LEU A 237 -16.13 -29.27 -15.57
CA LEU A 237 -14.72 -29.39 -15.90
C LEU A 237 -14.46 -28.67 -17.22
N VAL A 238 -13.57 -27.67 -17.18
CA VAL A 238 -13.07 -26.99 -18.37
C VAL A 238 -11.73 -27.61 -18.75
N ARG A 239 -11.67 -28.23 -19.94
CA ARG A 239 -10.42 -28.78 -20.48
C ARG A 239 -9.44 -27.62 -20.76
N PRO A 240 -8.24 -27.61 -20.15
CA PRO A 240 -7.34 -26.48 -20.25
C PRO A 240 -6.68 -26.41 -21.63
N ARG A 241 -6.29 -25.20 -22.05
CA ARG A 241 -5.28 -25.05 -23.10
C ARG A 241 -3.94 -25.47 -22.54
N LEU A 242 -3.17 -26.22 -23.32
CA LEU A 242 -1.86 -26.72 -22.89
C LEU A 242 -0.74 -25.86 -23.47
N ILE A 243 0.29 -25.64 -22.66
CA ILE A 243 1.56 -25.05 -23.09
C ILE A 243 2.65 -26.03 -22.67
N GLY A 244 3.51 -26.44 -23.60
CA GLY A 244 4.52 -27.47 -23.32
C GLY A 244 3.93 -28.79 -22.81
N GLY A 245 2.68 -29.11 -23.19
CA GLY A 245 1.98 -30.31 -22.72
C GLY A 245 1.47 -30.25 -21.27
N ARG A 246 1.52 -29.08 -20.62
CA ARG A 246 1.07 -28.88 -19.23
C ARG A 246 -0.18 -28.00 -19.17
N ALA A 247 -1.08 -28.33 -18.26
CA ALA A 247 -2.16 -27.45 -17.87
C ALA A 247 -1.61 -26.31 -16.99
N TRP A 248 -2.25 -25.14 -17.03
CA TRP A 248 -1.78 -23.95 -16.35
C TRP A 248 -2.95 -23.05 -15.94
N ASP A 249 -2.68 -22.18 -14.97
CA ASP A 249 -3.53 -21.06 -14.64
C ASP A 249 -2.75 -19.73 -14.65
N VAL A 250 -3.49 -18.63 -14.65
CA VAL A 250 -2.95 -17.28 -14.66
C VAL A 250 -3.56 -16.45 -13.55
N GLY A 251 -2.69 -15.81 -12.78
CA GLY A 251 -3.01 -14.73 -11.85
C GLY A 251 -2.81 -13.38 -12.53
N VAL A 252 -3.89 -12.61 -12.64
CA VAL A 252 -3.86 -11.21 -13.10
C VAL A 252 -4.14 -10.28 -11.93
N TYR A 253 -3.40 -9.17 -11.86
CA TYR A 253 -3.59 -8.18 -10.81
C TYR A 253 -4.49 -7.05 -11.31
N VAL A 254 -5.59 -6.82 -10.61
CA VAL A 254 -6.57 -5.78 -10.94
C VAL A 254 -6.72 -4.83 -9.76
N ALA A 255 -6.51 -3.54 -9.98
CA ALA A 255 -6.75 -2.48 -9.00
C ALA A 255 -8.06 -1.76 -9.32
N ILE A 256 -9.03 -1.85 -8.42
CA ILE A 256 -10.29 -1.10 -8.50
C ILE A 256 -10.13 0.15 -7.63
N THR A 257 -10.15 1.32 -8.24
CA THR A 257 -9.92 2.60 -7.55
C THR A 257 -11.21 3.34 -7.22
N GLN A 258 -12.25 3.13 -8.03
CA GLN A 258 -13.56 3.76 -7.87
C GLN A 258 -14.64 2.76 -8.28
N LEU A 259 -15.78 2.79 -7.59
CA LEU A 259 -16.96 1.97 -7.92
C LEU A 259 -18.02 2.77 -8.67
N GLU A 260 -18.05 4.09 -8.47
CA GLU A 260 -19.01 5.01 -9.09
C GLU A 260 -18.31 6.32 -9.49
N PRO A 261 -17.96 6.50 -10.78
CA PRO A 261 -17.99 5.48 -11.83
C PRO A 261 -17.00 4.34 -11.55
N LEU A 262 -17.26 3.15 -12.10
CA LEU A 262 -16.36 2.00 -11.96
C LEU A 262 -15.07 2.26 -12.73
N THR A 263 -13.95 2.33 -12.02
CA THR A 263 -12.61 2.52 -12.58
C THR A 263 -11.69 1.40 -12.12
N ALA A 264 -11.32 0.52 -13.05
CA ALA A 264 -10.46 -0.63 -12.81
C ALA A 264 -9.23 -0.63 -13.75
N TYR A 265 -8.08 -1.01 -13.21
CA TYR A 265 -6.81 -1.09 -13.92
C TYR A 265 -6.26 -2.52 -13.86
N VAL A 266 -5.85 -3.05 -15.00
CA VAL A 266 -5.12 -4.33 -15.06
C VAL A 266 -3.63 -4.02 -15.09
N PHE A 267 -2.86 -4.63 -14.19
CA PHE A 267 -1.41 -4.49 -14.20
C PHE A 267 -0.83 -5.23 -15.41
N ALA A 268 -0.26 -4.49 -16.36
CA ALA A 268 0.31 -5.05 -17.58
C ALA A 268 1.77 -5.51 -17.44
N GLY A 269 2.46 -5.08 -16.38
CA GLY A 269 3.90 -5.34 -16.19
C GLY A 269 4.24 -6.80 -15.89
N SER A 270 3.29 -7.56 -15.33
CA SER A 270 3.44 -8.99 -15.10
C SER A 270 2.11 -9.71 -14.92
N ALA A 271 2.10 -10.98 -15.31
CA ALA A 271 1.10 -11.96 -14.89
C ALA A 271 1.80 -13.15 -14.21
N LEU A 272 1.14 -13.71 -13.19
CA LEU A 272 1.63 -14.91 -12.50
C LEU A 272 1.16 -16.15 -13.25
N LEU A 273 2.06 -16.81 -13.97
CA LEU A 273 1.75 -18.08 -14.63
C LEU A 273 2.19 -19.25 -13.75
N ARG A 274 1.29 -20.21 -13.55
CA ARG A 274 1.57 -21.42 -12.77
C ARG A 274 1.19 -22.64 -13.59
N PHE A 275 2.16 -23.51 -13.81
CA PHE A 275 1.96 -24.75 -14.55
C PHE A 275 1.81 -25.92 -13.60
N CYS A 276 0.97 -26.89 -13.97
CA CYS A 276 0.86 -28.16 -13.29
C CYS A 276 2.24 -28.84 -13.20
N SER A 277 2.57 -29.43 -12.04
CA SER A 277 3.87 -30.04 -11.78
C SER A 277 4.11 -31.31 -12.60
N LYS A 278 3.06 -31.93 -13.15
CA LYS A 278 3.15 -33.02 -14.14
C LYS A 278 2.50 -32.68 -15.49
N PRO A 279 2.92 -33.32 -16.59
CA PRO A 279 2.26 -33.20 -17.89
C PRO A 279 0.77 -33.58 -17.83
N TYR A 280 -0.05 -32.91 -18.65
CA TYR A 280 -1.48 -33.11 -18.66
C TYR A 280 -1.88 -34.48 -19.20
N GLN A 281 -2.79 -35.16 -18.50
CA GLN A 281 -3.43 -36.40 -18.96
C GLN A 281 -4.80 -36.09 -19.54
N ARG A 282 -5.11 -36.63 -20.72
CA ARG A 282 -6.43 -36.42 -21.36
C ARG A 282 -7.50 -37.33 -20.78
N ASP A 283 -7.17 -38.57 -20.50
CA ASP A 283 -8.14 -39.54 -19.98
C ASP A 283 -8.13 -39.46 -18.45
N ILE A 284 -8.72 -38.39 -17.92
CA ILE A 284 -8.73 -38.14 -16.49
C ILE A 284 -9.81 -38.98 -15.82
N THR A 285 -9.39 -39.82 -14.90
CA THR A 285 -10.25 -40.67 -14.07
C THR A 285 -10.17 -40.22 -12.61
N GLN A 286 -10.91 -40.89 -11.72
CA GLN A 286 -10.86 -40.63 -10.29
C GLN A 286 -9.47 -40.89 -9.67
N ASP A 287 -8.71 -41.82 -10.26
CA ASP A 287 -7.36 -42.20 -9.81
C ASP A 287 -6.25 -41.38 -10.49
N THR A 288 -6.60 -40.52 -11.46
CA THR A 288 -5.60 -39.69 -12.13
C THR A 288 -4.95 -38.73 -11.14
N ASP A 289 -3.63 -38.66 -11.23
CA ASP A 289 -2.85 -37.73 -10.44
C ASP A 289 -3.29 -36.28 -10.68
N ARG A 290 -3.77 -35.65 -9.61
CA ARG A 290 -4.28 -34.28 -9.60
C ARG A 290 -3.26 -33.26 -10.08
N SER A 291 -1.98 -33.51 -9.86
CA SER A 291 -0.88 -32.65 -10.32
C SER A 291 -0.73 -32.57 -11.84
N THR A 292 -1.51 -33.36 -12.59
CA THR A 292 -1.56 -33.31 -14.06
C THR A 292 -2.60 -32.31 -14.58
N TYR A 293 -3.61 -31.95 -13.78
CA TYR A 293 -4.75 -31.13 -14.24
C TYR A 293 -5.20 -30.02 -13.27
N VAL A 294 -4.64 -29.95 -12.07
CA VAL A 294 -4.89 -28.87 -11.09
C VAL A 294 -3.57 -28.40 -10.50
N VAL A 295 -3.39 -27.09 -10.42
CA VAL A 295 -2.32 -26.47 -9.64
C VAL A 295 -2.68 -26.61 -8.15
N THR A 296 -1.96 -27.46 -7.43
CA THR A 296 -2.33 -27.99 -6.11
C THR A 296 -1.89 -27.13 -4.92
N GLY A 297 -0.99 -26.17 -5.12
CA GLY A 297 -0.50 -25.31 -4.04
C GLY A 297 0.28 -24.08 -4.50
N LEU A 298 0.71 -23.27 -3.52
CA LEU A 298 1.59 -22.12 -3.76
C LEU A 298 3.02 -22.54 -4.10
N ASP A 299 3.44 -23.74 -3.69
CA ASP A 299 4.82 -24.25 -3.90
C ASP A 299 4.85 -25.51 -4.78
N ASP A 300 3.68 -26.01 -5.20
CA ASP A 300 3.54 -27.24 -6.00
C ASP A 300 3.05 -26.89 -7.41
N PHE A 301 3.92 -26.18 -8.14
CA PHE A 301 3.73 -25.82 -9.53
C PHE A 301 5.08 -25.72 -10.23
N THR A 302 5.11 -25.90 -11.55
CA THR A 302 6.31 -25.64 -12.37
C THR A 302 6.33 -24.17 -12.76
N PRO A 303 7.34 -23.37 -12.38
CA PRO A 303 7.50 -22.00 -12.83
C PRO A 303 7.64 -21.90 -14.35
N GLY A 304 7.21 -20.78 -14.93
CA GLY A 304 7.25 -20.57 -16.37
C GLY A 304 8.62 -20.84 -17.02
N PRO A 305 9.74 -20.32 -16.49
CA PRO A 305 11.07 -20.56 -17.07
C PRO A 305 11.49 -22.04 -17.16
N GLU A 306 10.92 -22.91 -16.31
CA GLU A 306 11.20 -24.35 -16.31
C GLU A 306 10.38 -25.12 -17.35
N VAL A 307 9.44 -24.47 -18.04
CA VAL A 307 8.67 -25.06 -19.13
C VAL A 307 9.37 -24.75 -20.45
N ASP A 308 9.85 -25.77 -21.16
CA ASP A 308 10.61 -25.61 -22.42
C ASP A 308 9.92 -24.69 -23.44
N ALA A 309 8.60 -24.83 -23.59
CA ALA A 309 7.81 -24.02 -24.51
C ALA A 309 7.74 -22.52 -24.12
N MET A 310 8.09 -22.19 -22.88
CA MET A 310 8.07 -20.84 -22.35
C MET A 310 9.44 -20.15 -22.39
N GLN A 311 10.54 -20.92 -22.43
CA GLN A 311 11.91 -20.37 -22.42
C GLN A 311 12.13 -19.25 -23.45
N PRO A 312 11.65 -19.35 -24.72
CA PRO A 312 11.83 -18.29 -25.70
C PRO A 312 11.16 -16.95 -25.35
N HIS A 313 10.24 -16.94 -24.38
CA HIS A 313 9.46 -15.77 -23.97
C HIS A 313 10.00 -15.10 -22.70
N TYR A 314 10.96 -15.74 -22.01
CA TYR A 314 11.65 -15.15 -20.88
C TYR A 314 12.95 -14.51 -21.37
N ASN A 315 12.94 -13.20 -21.60
CA ASN A 315 14.18 -12.46 -21.88
C ASN A 315 15.07 -12.48 -20.63
N ASP A 316 16.39 -12.64 -20.81
CA ASP A 316 17.42 -12.74 -19.74
C ASP A 316 17.37 -11.62 -18.67
N ALA A 317 16.67 -10.50 -18.94
CA ALA A 317 16.48 -9.40 -18.01
C ALA A 317 15.54 -9.70 -16.82
N TYR A 318 14.80 -10.81 -16.83
CA TYR A 318 13.83 -11.18 -15.77
C TYR A 318 14.29 -12.30 -14.83
N ALA A 319 15.51 -12.83 -15.01
CA ALA A 319 16.01 -13.96 -14.24
C ALA A 319 16.43 -13.65 -12.79
N ASP A 320 16.48 -12.37 -12.39
CA ASP A 320 17.03 -11.95 -11.09
C ASP A 320 15.98 -11.58 -10.02
N THR A 321 14.73 -11.98 -10.20
CA THR A 321 13.74 -11.84 -9.12
C THR A 321 13.30 -13.20 -8.61
N THR A 322 13.78 -13.52 -7.41
CA THR A 322 13.38 -14.61 -6.50
C THR A 322 11.90 -14.57 -6.08
N MET A 323 11.02 -13.96 -6.89
CA MET A 323 9.58 -13.86 -6.70
C MET A 323 8.90 -14.21 -8.03
N GLY A 324 8.41 -15.44 -8.13
CA GLY A 324 7.38 -15.92 -9.06
C GLY A 324 7.34 -15.27 -10.45
N SER A 325 8.04 -15.90 -11.40
CA SER A 325 7.78 -15.89 -12.86
C SER A 325 6.74 -14.88 -13.37
N SER A 326 7.24 -13.70 -13.76
CA SER A 326 6.51 -12.62 -14.43
C SER A 326 6.69 -12.72 -15.94
N MET A 327 5.61 -12.79 -16.73
CA MET A 327 5.64 -12.48 -18.18
C MET A 327 5.08 -11.08 -18.44
N SER A 328 5.80 -10.30 -19.27
CA SER A 328 5.29 -9.09 -19.92
C SER A 328 4.60 -9.48 -21.23
N LEU A 329 3.35 -9.04 -21.43
CA LEU A 329 2.67 -9.15 -22.71
C LEU A 329 3.19 -8.03 -23.63
N ALA A 330 4.16 -8.36 -24.49
CA ALA A 330 4.54 -7.47 -25.58
C ALA A 330 3.40 -7.40 -26.62
N HIS A 331 3.05 -6.16 -27.00
CA HIS A 331 2.00 -5.81 -27.95
C HIS A 331 2.17 -6.40 -29.34
#